data_AF-A0ABD1YGD8-F1
#
_entry.id   AF-A0ABD1YGD8-F1
#
_cell.length_a   1.000
_cell.length_b   1.000
_cell.length_c   1.000
_cell.angle_alpha   90.00
_cell.angle_beta   90.00
_cell.angle_gamma   90.00
#
_symmetry.space_group_name_H-M   'P 1'
#
loop_
_entity.id
_entity.type
_entity.pdbx_description
1 polymer ?
#
loop_
_entity_poly.entity_id
_entity_poly.type
_entity_poly.pdbx_seq_one_letter_code
_entity_poly.pdbx_strand_id
1 'polypeptide(L)'
;MKGAGRPVDEEDAKLKLLNSLPPSYKPLVYSICDKSFQECWNALLQDQISREFEKSSVEAESQLLYSTQRQSKGGGSSRRSSGYTPEKIGAAGSKSNLYCRYCKKKGHLLESCFKL
;
A
#
# COMPACT_ATOMS: atom_id res chain seq x y z
N MET A 1 39.95 -39.42 14.52
CA MET A 1 40.16 -37.99 14.76
C MET A 1 38.79 -37.31 14.80
N LYS A 2 38.27 -37.02 16.00
CA LYS A 2 37.03 -36.24 16.13
C LYS A 2 37.41 -34.78 15.91
N GLY A 3 36.96 -34.19 14.80
CA GLY A 3 37.10 -32.75 14.57
C GLY A 3 36.32 -32.03 15.65
N ALA A 4 37.02 -31.45 16.63
CA ALA A 4 36.42 -30.49 17.52
C ALA A 4 36.04 -29.29 16.66
N GLY A 5 34.76 -29.19 16.30
CA GLY A 5 34.22 -27.97 15.71
C GLY A 5 34.60 -26.82 16.63
N ARG A 6 35.38 -25.86 16.13
CA ARG A 6 35.63 -24.63 16.88
C ARG A 6 34.28 -24.05 17.26
N PRO A 7 34.08 -23.59 18.52
CA PRO A 7 32.94 -22.76 18.80
C PRO A 7 32.98 -21.61 17.79
N VAL A 8 31.90 -21.43 17.02
CA VAL A 8 31.80 -20.30 16.11
C VAL A 8 31.99 -19.07 16.97
N ASP A 9 33.01 -18.28 16.64
CA ASP A 9 33.29 -17.05 17.35
C ASP A 9 32.05 -16.15 17.23
N GLU A 10 31.45 -15.79 18.37
CA GLU A 10 30.20 -15.02 18.40
C GLU A 10 30.39 -13.67 17.71
N GLU A 11 31.61 -13.13 17.73
CA GLU A 11 31.95 -11.89 17.04
C GLU A 11 32.00 -12.10 15.52
N ASP A 12 32.49 -13.25 15.02
CA ASP A 12 32.43 -13.59 13.59
C ASP A 12 30.99 -13.76 13.11
N ALA A 13 30.13 -14.40 13.92
CA ALA A 13 28.71 -14.56 13.60
C ALA A 13 27.99 -13.21 13.54
N LYS A 14 28.27 -12.34 14.51
CA LYS A 14 27.78 -10.96 14.56
C LYS A 14 28.26 -10.16 13.35
N LEU A 15 29.55 -10.24 13.00
CA LEU A 15 30.11 -9.53 11.86
C LEU A 15 29.48 -9.99 10.54
N LYS A 16 29.30 -11.30 10.36
CA LYS A 16 28.61 -11.86 9.18
C LYS A 16 27.17 -11.38 9.08
N LEU A 17 26.45 -11.36 10.20
CA LEU A 17 25.08 -10.86 10.27
C LEU A 17 25.03 -9.39 9.85
N LEU A 18 25.81 -8.52 10.50
CA LEU A 18 25.78 -7.08 10.26
C LEU A 18 26.20 -6.71 8.81
N ASN A 19 27.15 -7.45 8.22
CA ASN A 19 27.57 -7.25 6.83
C ASN A 19 26.58 -7.78 5.79
N SER A 20 25.71 -8.73 6.16
CA SER A 20 24.68 -9.28 5.26
C SER A 20 23.46 -8.38 5.12
N LEU A 21 23.32 -7.36 5.98
CA LEU A 21 22.16 -6.49 6.01
C LEU A 21 22.15 -5.49 4.83
N PRO A 22 20.95 -5.15 4.31
CA PRO A 22 20.83 -4.11 3.29
C PRO A 22 21.34 -2.74 3.77
N PRO A 23 21.76 -1.84 2.85
CA PRO A 23 22.26 -0.51 3.20
C PRO A 23 21.29 0.36 4.01
N SER A 24 19.97 0.10 3.91
CA SER A 24 18.93 0.77 4.69
C SER A 24 19.02 0.53 6.20
N TYR A 25 19.75 -0.51 6.61
CA TYR A 25 19.98 -0.85 8.02
C TYR A 25 21.29 -0.24 8.57
N LYS A 26 22.12 0.41 7.75
CA LYS A 26 23.38 1.03 8.21
C LYS A 26 23.25 1.93 9.45
N PRO A 27 22.24 2.81 9.56
CA PRO A 27 22.07 3.65 10.76
C PRO A 27 21.85 2.80 12.03
N LEU A 28 21.09 1.71 11.90
CA LEU A 28 20.84 0.78 13.00
C LEU A 28 22.10 -0.01 13.34
N VAL A 29 22.85 -0.48 12.33
CA VAL A 29 24.11 -1.21 12.50
C VAL A 29 25.11 -0.39 13.32
N TYR A 30 25.29 0.90 13.04
CA TYR A 30 26.17 1.77 13.84
C TYR A 30 25.72 1.95 15.30
N SER A 31 24.42 1.79 15.59
CA SER A 31 23.86 1.92 16.94
C SER A 31 23.95 0.63 17.75
N ILE A 32 24.04 -0.52 17.07
CA ILE A 32 24.03 -1.85 17.72
C ILE A 32 25.38 -2.57 17.63
N CYS A 33 26.33 -2.10 16.83
CA CYS A 33 27.61 -2.78 16.60
C CYS A 33 28.41 -3.04 17.88
N ASP A 34 28.24 -2.23 18.92
CA ASP A 34 28.96 -2.37 20.19
C ASP A 34 28.24 -3.28 21.19
N LYS A 35 27.04 -3.77 20.87
CA LYS A 35 26.21 -4.60 21.76
C LYS A 35 26.53 -6.09 21.61
N SER A 36 26.07 -6.92 22.55
CA SER A 36 26.19 -8.37 22.42
C SER A 36 25.44 -8.90 21.19
N PHE A 37 25.80 -10.10 20.70
CA PHE A 37 25.11 -10.72 19.57
C PHE A 37 23.58 -10.79 19.77
N GLN A 38 23.15 -11.19 20.96
CA GLN A 38 21.73 -11.32 21.30
C GLN A 38 21.00 -9.96 21.30
N GLU A 39 21.64 -8.90 21.79
CA GLU A 39 21.07 -7.55 21.74
C GLU A 39 21.02 -7.00 20.32
N CYS A 40 22.04 -7.27 19.49
CA CYS A 40 22.02 -6.92 18.07
C CYS A 40 20.85 -7.60 17.35
N TRP A 41 20.68 -8.90 17.59
CA TRP A 41 19.60 -9.69 17.01
C TRP A 41 18.22 -9.17 17.42
N ASN A 42 18.02 -8.91 18.71
CA ASN A 42 16.76 -8.37 19.23
C ASN A 42 16.45 -6.98 18.64
N ALA A 43 17.45 -6.11 18.54
CA ALA A 43 17.27 -4.78 17.95
C ALA A 43 16.90 -4.85 16.45
N LEU A 44 17.51 -5.78 15.70
CA LEU A 44 17.17 -6.01 14.29
C LEU A 44 15.73 -6.51 14.13
N LEU A 45 15.30 -7.45 14.98
CA LEU A 45 13.93 -7.95 14.95
C LEU A 45 12.91 -6.84 15.27
N GLN A 46 13.20 -6.01 16.27
CA GLN A 46 12.30 -4.90 16.62
C GLN A 46 12.20 -3.85 15.50
N ASP A 47 13.33 -3.45 14.90
CA ASP A 47 13.33 -2.52 13.76
C ASP A 47 12.54 -3.07 12.56
N GLN A 48 12.67 -4.38 12.28
CA GLN A 48 11.89 -5.01 11.22
C GLN A 48 10.39 -5.00 11.53
N ILE A 49 9.99 -5.33 12.76
CA ILE A 49 8.59 -5.26 13.20
C ILE A 49 8.06 -3.82 13.06
N SER A 50 8.82 -2.81 13.50
CA SER A 50 8.42 -1.40 13.39
C SER A 50 8.24 -0.96 11.93
N ARG A 51 9.16 -1.34 11.03
CA ARG A 51 9.07 -1.01 9.60
C ARG A 51 7.90 -1.70 8.91
N GLU A 52 7.60 -2.95 9.27
CA GLU A 52 6.43 -3.66 8.75
C GLU A 52 5.12 -3.05 9.26
N PHE A 53 5.08 -2.65 10.53
CA PHE A 53 3.94 -1.93 11.09
C PHE A 53 3.69 -0.59 10.37
N GLU A 54 4.74 0.22 10.18
CA GLU A 54 4.64 1.47 9.43
C GLU A 54 4.15 1.26 7.99
N LYS A 55 4.68 0.24 7.28
CA LYS A 55 4.19 -0.11 5.94
C LYS A 55 2.70 -0.45 5.97
N SER A 56 2.27 -1.29 6.90
CA SER A 56 0.86 -1.68 7.03
C SER A 56 -0.06 -0.49 7.36
N SER A 57 0.41 0.45 8.19
CA SER A 57 -0.32 1.68 8.54
C SER A 57 -0.46 2.62 7.34
N VAL A 58 0.63 2.84 6.61
CA VAL A 58 0.64 3.70 5.41
C VAL A 58 -0.26 3.14 4.30
N GLU A 59 -0.28 1.81 4.12
CA GLU A 59 -1.19 1.14 3.18
C GLU A 59 -2.66 1.32 3.60
N ALA A 60 -2.97 1.18 4.89
CA ALA A 60 -4.32 1.40 5.42
C ALA A 60 -4.77 2.87 5.26
N GLU A 61 -3.89 3.83 5.56
CA GLU A 61 -4.19 5.26 5.38
C GLU A 61 -4.32 5.65 3.90
N SER A 62 -3.47 5.10 3.04
CA SER A 62 -3.56 5.28 1.58
C SER A 62 -4.87 4.71 1.02
N GLN A 63 -5.34 3.58 1.56
CA GLN A 63 -6.63 2.98 1.18
C GLN A 63 -7.83 3.83 1.66
N LEU A 64 -7.73 4.45 2.84
CA LEU A 64 -8.74 5.39 3.34
C LEU A 64 -8.81 6.67 2.50
N LEU A 65 -7.67 7.29 2.18
CA LEU A 65 -7.66 8.49 1.34
C LEU A 65 -8.22 8.22 -0.07
N TYR A 66 -7.90 7.06 -0.66
CA TYR A 66 -8.44 6.67 -1.96
C TYR A 66 -9.96 6.40 -1.93
N SER A 67 -10.50 5.91 -0.81
CA SER A 67 -11.93 5.65 -0.64
C SER A 67 -12.73 6.90 -0.26
N THR A 68 -12.18 7.80 0.56
CA THR A 68 -12.82 9.09 0.90
C THR A 68 -12.91 10.03 -0.31
N GLN A 69 -11.94 9.99 -1.24
CA GLN A 69 -11.97 10.82 -2.45
C GLN A 69 -13.16 10.52 -3.39
N ARG A 70 -13.76 9.32 -3.30
CA ARG A 70 -14.96 8.98 -4.09
C ARG A 70 -16.28 9.43 -3.45
N GLN A 71 -16.31 9.79 -2.17
CA GLN A 71 -17.56 10.12 -1.47
C GLN A 71 -17.88 11.62 -1.42
N SER A 72 -16.97 12.49 -1.86
CA SER A 72 -17.17 13.96 -1.82
C SER A 72 -18.02 14.52 -2.98
N LYS A 73 -18.70 13.69 -3.77
CA LYS A 73 -19.69 14.13 -4.78
C LYS A 73 -20.99 13.33 -4.66
N GLY A 74 -21.77 13.61 -3.63
CA GLY A 74 -23.18 13.19 -3.60
C GLY A 74 -23.74 13.01 -2.21
N GLY A 75 -24.18 14.09 -1.57
CA GLY A 75 -24.81 13.99 -0.26
C GLY A 75 -25.55 15.25 0.17
N GLY A 76 -26.07 16.02 -0.77
CA GLY A 76 -26.96 17.14 -0.49
C GLY A 76 -28.28 16.92 -1.21
N SER A 77 -29.26 16.30 -0.56
CA SER A 77 -30.67 16.69 -0.74
C SER A 77 -31.56 16.04 0.31
N SER A 78 -31.89 16.83 1.32
CA SER A 78 -33.18 16.71 1.98
C SER A 78 -34.25 16.97 0.93
N ARG A 79 -35.08 15.95 0.62
CA ARG A 79 -36.54 16.07 0.42
C ARG A 79 -37.18 14.76 -0.07
N ARG A 80 -38.05 14.23 0.80
CA ARG A 80 -39.45 13.84 0.55
C ARG A 80 -39.78 12.99 -0.68
N SER A 81 -40.28 11.79 -0.36
CA SER A 81 -41.56 11.19 -0.79
C SER A 81 -41.96 11.14 -2.28
N SER A 82 -42.34 9.91 -2.66
CA SER A 82 -43.40 9.55 -3.61
C SER A 82 -43.10 9.68 -5.10
N GLY A 83 -43.33 8.58 -5.84
CA GLY A 83 -43.60 8.65 -7.28
C GLY A 83 -43.06 7.49 -8.08
N TYR A 84 -43.87 6.45 -8.23
CA TYR A 84 -43.82 5.47 -9.30
C TYR A 84 -43.92 6.15 -10.69
N THR A 85 -43.09 5.74 -11.66
CA THR A 85 -43.49 5.33 -13.03
C THR A 85 -42.26 4.95 -13.87
N PRO A 86 -42.33 3.87 -14.68
CA PRO A 86 -41.30 3.51 -15.64
C PRO A 86 -41.64 4.16 -16.99
N GLU A 87 -41.13 5.37 -17.26
CA GLU A 87 -41.29 5.97 -18.58
C GLU A 87 -39.96 6.25 -19.27
N LYS A 88 -39.95 5.74 -20.51
CA LYS A 88 -38.99 5.93 -21.58
C LYS A 88 -38.73 7.43 -21.73
N ILE A 89 -37.52 7.88 -21.44
CA ILE A 89 -37.08 9.22 -21.85
C ILE A 89 -35.76 9.08 -22.61
N GLY A 90 -35.90 8.99 -23.93
CA GLY A 90 -34.90 9.58 -24.81
C GLY A 90 -34.88 11.09 -24.53
N ALA A 91 -33.84 11.56 -23.87
CA ALA A 91 -33.56 12.99 -23.74
C ALA A 91 -32.19 13.25 -24.38
N ALA A 92 -32.26 13.55 -25.68
CA ALA A 92 -31.29 14.44 -26.30
C ALA A 92 -31.26 15.74 -25.49
N GLY A 93 -30.07 16.18 -25.06
CA GLY A 93 -29.96 17.51 -24.45
C GLY A 93 -28.73 17.80 -23.61
N SER A 94 -28.02 16.78 -23.12
CA SER A 94 -26.75 17.00 -22.44
C SER A 94 -25.64 16.56 -23.38
N LYS A 95 -24.86 17.51 -23.92
CA LYS A 95 -23.54 17.25 -24.51
C LYS A 95 -22.67 16.67 -23.42
N SER A 96 -22.88 15.41 -23.11
CA SER A 96 -22.17 14.72 -22.06
C SER A 96 -20.74 14.61 -22.59
N ASN A 97 -19.80 15.33 -21.98
CA ASN A 97 -18.36 15.26 -22.29
C ASN A 97 -17.78 13.89 -21.89
N LEU A 98 -18.59 12.84 -21.97
CA LEU A 98 -18.25 11.45 -21.73
C LEU A 98 -17.25 11.06 -22.81
N TYR A 99 -16.09 10.62 -22.37
CA TYR A 99 -14.98 10.23 -23.21
C TYR A 99 -14.64 8.77 -22.94
N CYS A 100 -14.68 7.96 -23.99
CA CYS A 100 -14.32 6.56 -23.90
C CYS A 100 -12.80 6.41 -23.92
N ARG A 101 -12.23 5.85 -22.84
CA ARG A 101 -10.78 5.61 -22.72
C ARG A 101 -10.25 4.54 -23.67
N TYR A 102 -11.11 3.63 -24.15
CA TYR A 102 -10.73 2.56 -25.06
C TYR A 102 -10.70 3.00 -26.51
N CYS A 103 -11.84 3.44 -27.07
CA CYS A 103 -11.91 3.83 -28.48
C CYS A 103 -11.57 5.30 -28.75
N LYS A 104 -11.31 6.09 -27.69
CA LYS A 104 -10.97 7.52 -27.75
C LYS A 104 -12.04 8.41 -28.42
N LYS A 105 -13.31 7.96 -28.44
CA LYS A 105 -14.44 8.73 -28.98
C LYS A 105 -15.26 9.35 -27.84
N LYS A 106 -15.86 10.51 -28.12
CA LYS A 106 -16.80 11.19 -27.21
C LYS A 106 -18.21 10.59 -27.36
N GLY A 107 -19.04 10.75 -26.33
CA GLY A 107 -20.46 10.36 -26.32
C GLY A 107 -20.77 9.04 -25.61
N HIS A 108 -19.77 8.31 -25.11
CA HIS A 108 -19.97 7.09 -24.30
C HIS A 108 -18.80 6.86 -23.32
N LEU A 109 -19.05 6.06 -22.27
CA LEU A 109 -18.02 5.56 -21.35
C LEU A 109 -17.50 4.19 -21.80
N LEU A 110 -16.41 3.73 -21.18
CA LEU A 110 -15.85 2.39 -21.43
C LEU A 110 -16.91 1.29 -21.31
N GLU A 111 -17.80 1.40 -20.33
CA GLU A 111 -18.86 0.44 -20.02
C GLU A 111 -19.92 0.31 -21.14
N SER A 112 -20.03 1.31 -22.02
CA SER A 112 -21.00 1.34 -23.12
C SER A 112 -20.30 1.40 -24.49
N CYS A 113 -19.07 0.89 -24.59
CA CYS A 113 -18.31 0.93 -25.82
C CYS A 113 -18.74 -0.20 -26.79
N PHE A 114 -19.15 0.18 -27.99
CA PHE A 114 -19.53 -0.76 -29.05
C PHE A 114 -18.36 -1.57 -29.64
N LYS A 115 -17.13 -1.31 -29.20
CA LYS A 115 -15.92 -2.04 -29.63
C LYS A 115 -15.43 -3.07 -28.59
N LEU A 116 -16.15 -3.23 -27.48
CA LEU A 116 -15.99 -4.36 -26.56
C LEU A 116 -16.85 -5.51 -27.08
#